data_AF-A0A286AB69-F1
#
_entry.id   AF-A0A286AB69-F1
#
_cell.length_a   1.000
_cell.length_b   1.000
_cell.length_c   1.000
_cell.angle_alpha   90.00
_cell.angle_beta   90.00
_cell.angle_gamma   90.00
#
_symmetry.space_group_name_H-M   'P 1'
#
loop_
_entity.id
_entity.type
_entity.pdbx_description
1 polymer ?
#
loop_
_entity_poly.entity_id
_entity_poly.type
_entity_poly.pdbx_seq_one_letter_code
_entity_poly.pdbx_strand_id
1 'polypeptide(L)'
;MLSSATAEDQKQKAEVAKEKAEILEEKASSEGSKTPPGPTELITKLQAQSVDPTGDEPMDDAITCLARTIYWEARGTSTTGMEVVANVVMNRVSHEGFPETVCGVVKQGQEQGACQFSWWCDGRPDDAKEDESYTTAKDITRKVVDAGRKLTRKA
;
A
#
# COMPACT_ATOMS: atom_id res chain seq x y z
N MET A 1 -16.04 35.45 -32.60
CA MET A 1 -16.11 33.99 -32.73
C MET A 1 -16.60 33.43 -31.41
N LEU A 2 -17.83 32.91 -31.36
CA LEU A 2 -18.47 32.32 -30.18
C LEU A 2 -18.11 30.83 -30.14
N SER A 3 -17.48 30.36 -29.06
CA SER A 3 -17.34 28.92 -28.79
C SER A 3 -17.89 28.61 -27.40
N SER A 4 -19.06 27.97 -27.40
CA SER A 4 -19.79 27.49 -26.24
C SER A 4 -19.15 26.22 -25.69
N ALA A 5 -18.63 26.26 -24.46
CA ALA A 5 -18.52 25.05 -23.63
C ALA A 5 -19.88 24.90 -22.92
N THR A 6 -20.68 23.91 -23.31
CA THR A 6 -22.10 23.82 -22.95
C THR A 6 -22.31 23.30 -21.53
N ALA A 7 -23.42 23.73 -20.93
CA ALA A 7 -23.91 23.33 -19.60
C ALA A 7 -24.07 21.80 -19.43
N GLU A 8 -24.07 21.04 -20.52
CA GLU A 8 -24.09 19.58 -20.51
C GLU A 8 -22.81 18.97 -19.91
N ASP A 9 -21.63 19.58 -20.14
CA ASP A 9 -20.36 19.08 -19.60
C ASP A 9 -20.31 19.19 -18.06
N GLN A 10 -20.90 20.27 -17.52
CA GLN A 10 -21.02 20.50 -16.08
C GLN A 10 -22.03 19.53 -15.44
N LYS A 11 -23.15 19.27 -16.12
CA LYS A 11 -24.15 18.31 -15.67
C LYS A 11 -23.58 16.89 -15.64
N GLN A 12 -22.79 16.52 -16.65
CA GLN A 12 -22.18 15.20 -16.73
C GLN A 12 -21.11 14.98 -15.66
N LYS A 13 -20.33 16.00 -15.31
CA LYS A 13 -19.39 15.96 -14.18
C LYS A 13 -20.07 15.82 -12.82
N ALA A 14 -21.23 16.47 -12.65
CA ALA A 14 -21.99 16.39 -11.40
C ALA A 14 -22.59 14.99 -11.16
N GLU A 15 -23.11 14.35 -12.20
CA GLU A 15 -23.66 12.99 -12.10
C GLU A 15 -22.56 11.94 -11.82
N VAL A 16 -21.40 12.06 -12.47
CA VAL A 16 -20.25 11.16 -12.22
C VAL A 16 -19.72 11.29 -10.79
N ALA A 17 -19.74 12.50 -10.21
CA ALA A 17 -19.32 12.71 -8.83
C ALA A 17 -20.28 12.04 -7.83
N LYS A 18 -21.57 12.00 -8.14
CA LYS A 18 -22.60 11.39 -7.30
C LYS A 18 -22.53 9.86 -7.33
N GLU A 19 -22.34 9.27 -8.51
CA GLU A 19 -22.15 7.83 -8.68
C GLU A 19 -20.89 7.33 -7.96
N LYS A 20 -19.79 8.11 -7.99
CA LYS A 20 -18.58 7.78 -7.23
C LYS A 20 -18.77 7.82 -5.72
N ALA A 21 -19.60 8.73 -5.20
CA ALA A 21 -19.89 8.83 -3.77
C ALA A 21 -20.71 7.64 -3.26
N GLU A 22 -21.69 7.19 -4.05
CA GLU A 22 -22.54 6.04 -3.71
C GLU A 22 -21.75 4.72 -3.68
N ILE A 23 -20.84 4.52 -4.64
CA ILE A 23 -19.95 3.35 -4.67
C ILE A 23 -19.00 3.34 -3.46
N LEU A 24 -18.64 4.51 -2.92
CA LEU A 24 -17.79 4.62 -1.74
C LEU A 24 -18.54 4.25 -0.45
N GLU A 25 -19.80 4.66 -0.32
CA GLU A 25 -20.65 4.33 0.84
C GLU A 25 -21.02 2.84 0.90
N GLU A 26 -21.23 2.18 -0.24
CA GLU A 26 -21.49 0.74 -0.32
C GLU A 26 -20.27 -0.08 0.14
N LYS A 27 -19.06 0.35 -0.25
CA LYS A 27 -17.80 -0.33 0.12
C LYS A 27 -17.44 -0.13 1.59
N ALA A 28 -17.70 1.04 2.15
CA ALA A 28 -17.43 1.35 3.56
C ALA A 28 -18.28 0.51 4.53
N SER A 29 -19.42 -0.01 4.06
CA SER A 29 -20.36 -0.76 4.91
C SER A 29 -20.03 -2.26 5.05
N SER A 30 -19.04 -2.81 4.34
CA SER A 30 -18.72 -4.25 4.37
C SER A 30 -17.47 -4.67 5.16
N GLU A 31 -16.68 -3.74 5.70
CA GLU A 31 -15.43 -4.10 6.40
C GLU A 31 -15.60 -4.04 7.92
N GLY A 32 -16.40 -4.99 8.42
CA GLY A 32 -16.55 -5.26 9.84
C GLY A 32 -16.26 -6.72 10.14
N SER A 33 -15.00 -7.10 10.39
CA SER A 33 -14.70 -8.28 11.20
C SER A 33 -13.32 -8.24 11.85
N LYS A 34 -13.37 -8.21 13.17
CA LYS A 34 -12.29 -8.31 14.14
C LYS A 34 -11.95 -9.80 14.30
N THR A 35 -10.88 -10.28 13.67
CA THR A 35 -10.24 -11.60 13.94
C THR A 35 -8.77 -11.51 13.50
N PRO A 36 -7.80 -12.09 14.24
CA PRO A 36 -6.39 -12.05 13.84
C PRO A 36 -6.21 -12.75 12.47
N PRO A 37 -5.64 -12.10 11.46
CA PRO A 37 -5.46 -12.73 10.15
C PRO A 37 -4.37 -13.80 10.24
N GLY A 38 -4.72 -15.01 9.82
CA GLY A 38 -3.77 -16.11 9.68
C GLY A 38 -2.82 -15.92 8.48
N PRO A 39 -1.97 -16.92 8.19
CA PRO A 39 -0.90 -16.88 7.16
C PRO A 39 -1.37 -16.60 5.71
N THR A 40 -2.67 -16.39 5.51
CA THR A 40 -3.35 -16.26 4.22
C THR A 40 -3.95 -14.87 4.02
N GLU A 41 -3.34 -13.81 4.54
CA GLU A 41 -3.53 -12.49 3.94
C GLU A 41 -2.60 -12.33 2.72
N LEU A 42 -2.75 -13.28 1.80
CA LEU A 42 -2.23 -13.15 0.45
C LEU A 42 -3.09 -12.09 -0.23
N ILE A 43 -2.50 -10.90 -0.32
CA ILE A 43 -2.99 -9.66 -0.94
C ILE A 43 -4.02 -9.95 -2.04
N THR A 44 -5.29 -9.86 -1.66
CA THR A 44 -6.40 -10.15 -2.56
C THR A 44 -6.72 -8.90 -3.38
N LYS A 45 -7.26 -9.08 -4.59
CA LYS A 45 -7.48 -8.07 -5.65
C LYS A 45 -8.11 -6.73 -5.22
N LEU A 46 -8.73 -6.66 -4.05
CA LEU A 46 -9.32 -5.44 -3.50
C LEU A 46 -8.27 -4.47 -2.91
N GLN A 47 -7.23 -4.97 -2.24
CA GLN A 47 -6.25 -4.12 -1.53
C GLN A 47 -5.31 -3.37 -2.50
N ALA A 48 -5.02 -3.94 -3.69
CA ALA A 48 -4.12 -3.34 -4.70
C ALA A 48 -4.61 -2.01 -5.31
N GLN A 49 -5.89 -1.69 -5.17
CA GLN A 49 -6.55 -0.57 -5.85
C GLN A 49 -6.74 0.67 -4.95
N SER A 50 -6.63 0.51 -3.63
CA SER A 50 -6.65 1.60 -2.65
C SER A 50 -5.30 1.67 -1.97
N VAL A 51 -4.27 2.00 -2.74
CA VAL A 51 -2.99 2.35 -2.13
C VAL A 51 -3.21 3.68 -1.42
N ASP A 52 -2.88 3.69 -0.14
CA ASP A 52 -2.77 4.86 0.71
C ASP A 52 -2.31 6.11 -0.08
N PRO A 53 -3.21 7.05 -0.40
CA PRO A 53 -2.88 8.18 -1.27
C PRO A 53 -1.84 9.06 -0.58
N THR A 54 -2.10 9.40 0.68
CA THR A 54 -1.40 10.42 1.45
C THR A 54 -0.51 9.87 2.56
N GLY A 55 -0.42 8.55 2.72
CA GLY A 55 0.31 7.99 3.85
C GLY A 55 -0.50 7.97 5.14
N ASP A 56 -1.82 8.08 5.08
CA ASP A 56 -2.73 8.23 6.23
C ASP A 56 -3.53 6.94 6.53
N GLU A 57 -3.53 5.95 5.64
CA GLU A 57 -4.27 4.69 5.84
C GLU A 57 -3.74 3.87 7.05
N PRO A 58 -4.52 2.95 7.62
CA PRO A 58 -4.04 2.07 8.67
C PRO A 58 -2.79 1.27 8.25
N MET A 59 -1.76 1.26 9.08
CA MET A 59 -0.50 0.50 8.89
C MET A 59 -0.67 -1.02 9.10
N ASP A 60 -1.89 -1.54 8.96
CA ASP A 60 -2.16 -2.98 9.11
C ASP A 60 -2.35 -3.67 7.75
N ASP A 61 -2.53 -2.89 6.68
CA ASP A 61 -2.58 -3.41 5.31
C ASP A 61 -1.17 -3.69 4.77
N ALA A 62 -0.99 -4.85 4.12
CA ALA A 62 0.28 -5.30 3.59
C ALA A 62 0.88 -4.36 2.52
N ILE A 63 0.05 -3.72 1.70
CA ILE A 63 0.48 -2.76 0.69
C ILE A 63 0.94 -1.48 1.36
N THR A 64 0.22 -0.98 2.36
CA THR A 64 0.63 0.20 3.14
C THR A 64 1.96 -0.04 3.84
N CYS A 65 2.13 -1.18 4.52
CA CYS A 65 3.38 -1.58 5.16
C CYS A 65 4.54 -1.64 4.17
N LEU A 66 4.36 -2.29 3.00
CA LEU A 66 5.43 -2.41 2.01
C LEU A 66 5.76 -1.05 1.37
N ALA A 67 4.76 -0.27 0.98
CA ALA A 67 4.95 1.02 0.31
C ALA A 67 5.66 2.03 1.23
N ARG A 68 5.24 2.14 2.49
CA ARG A 68 5.89 3.03 3.46
C ARG A 68 7.29 2.56 3.82
N THR A 69 7.52 1.25 3.93
CA THR A 69 8.88 0.71 4.14
C THR A 69 9.81 1.09 2.99
N ILE A 70 9.38 0.89 1.74
CA ILE A 70 10.17 1.27 0.57
C ILE A 70 10.45 2.77 0.56
N TYR A 71 9.45 3.60 0.88
CA TYR A 71 9.60 5.04 0.94
C TYR A 71 10.62 5.48 2.01
N TRP A 72 10.44 5.05 3.27
CA TRP A 72 11.28 5.53 4.36
C TRP A 72 12.72 5.02 4.30
N GLU A 73 12.94 3.82 3.76
CA GLU A 73 14.28 3.23 3.65
C GLU A 73 15.04 3.69 2.40
N ALA A 74 14.35 4.11 1.33
CA ALA A 74 14.99 4.34 0.04
C ALA A 74 14.50 5.59 -0.74
N ARG A 75 13.70 6.48 -0.14
CA ARG A 75 13.37 7.77 -0.78
C ARG A 75 14.64 8.56 -1.11
N GLY A 76 14.64 9.24 -2.26
CA GLY A 76 15.81 9.98 -2.75
C GLY A 76 16.91 9.09 -3.35
N THR A 77 16.71 7.77 -3.45
CA THR A 77 17.57 6.86 -4.22
C THR A 77 16.97 6.55 -5.60
N SER A 78 17.63 5.70 -6.40
CA SER A 78 17.08 5.26 -7.69
C SER A 78 15.91 4.29 -7.50
N THR A 79 15.05 4.17 -8.52
CA THR A 79 13.97 3.16 -8.54
C THR A 79 14.50 1.74 -8.26
N THR A 80 15.66 1.39 -8.80
CA THR A 80 16.32 0.11 -8.51
C THR A 80 16.69 -0.04 -7.02
N GLY A 81 17.15 1.03 -6.36
CA GLY A 81 17.41 1.02 -4.92
C GLY A 81 16.14 0.74 -4.11
N MET A 82 15.03 1.35 -4.51
CA MET A 82 13.71 1.11 -3.90
C MET A 82 13.21 -0.33 -4.15
N GLU A 83 13.42 -0.89 -5.34
CA GLU A 83 13.10 -2.29 -5.66
C GLU A 83 13.92 -3.29 -4.82
N VAL A 84 15.17 -2.96 -4.49
CA VAL A 84 16.00 -3.79 -3.60
C VAL A 84 15.40 -3.89 -2.21
N VAL A 85 14.92 -2.79 -1.63
CA VAL A 85 14.25 -2.80 -0.32
C VAL A 85 12.99 -3.68 -0.38
N ALA A 86 12.19 -3.54 -1.44
CA ALA A 86 11.00 -4.36 -1.62
C ALA A 86 11.35 -5.87 -1.64
N ASN A 87 12.40 -6.24 -2.38
CA ASN A 87 12.88 -7.63 -2.43
C ASN A 87 13.38 -8.14 -1.07
N VAL A 88 14.05 -7.30 -0.27
CA VAL A 88 14.47 -7.70 1.09
C VAL A 88 13.27 -8.07 1.96
N VAL A 89 12.21 -7.26 1.91
CA VAL A 89 10.96 -7.55 2.66
C VAL A 89 10.36 -8.87 2.19
N MET A 90 10.20 -9.06 0.88
CA MET A 90 9.59 -10.28 0.34
C MET A 90 10.44 -11.54 0.57
N ASN A 91 11.76 -11.42 0.53
CA ASN A 91 12.67 -12.52 0.85
C ASN A 91 12.51 -12.97 2.30
N ARG A 92 12.32 -12.03 3.24
CA ARG A 92 12.04 -12.34 4.65
C ARG A 92 10.69 -13.01 4.80
N VAL A 93 9.63 -12.46 4.21
CA VAL A 93 8.29 -13.08 4.24
C VAL A 93 8.34 -14.53 3.74
N SER A 94 9.21 -14.85 2.79
CA SER A 94 9.36 -16.19 2.22
C SER A 94 10.27 -17.13 3.02
N HIS A 95 10.87 -16.67 4.12
CA HIS A 95 11.87 -17.42 4.88
C HIS A 95 11.35 -17.81 6.28
N GLU A 96 11.50 -19.09 6.63
CA GLU A 96 10.95 -19.71 7.86
C GLU A 96 11.36 -19.05 9.18
N GLY A 97 12.52 -18.39 9.22
CA GLY A 97 13.01 -17.63 10.38
C GLY A 97 12.38 -16.24 10.58
N PHE A 98 11.44 -15.82 9.75
CA PHE A 98 10.83 -14.50 9.79
C PHE A 98 9.29 -14.59 9.83
N PRO A 99 8.60 -13.50 10.22
CA PRO A 99 7.15 -13.44 10.13
C PRO A 99 6.63 -13.67 8.72
N GLU A 100 5.52 -14.40 8.60
CA GLU A 100 4.90 -14.78 7.32
C GLU A 100 4.08 -13.66 6.65
N THR A 101 4.01 -12.48 7.29
CA THR A 101 3.27 -11.32 6.77
C THR A 101 4.19 -10.13 6.57
N VAL A 102 3.90 -9.30 5.57
CA VAL A 102 4.66 -8.08 5.28
C VAL A 102 4.72 -7.18 6.51
N CYS A 103 3.57 -6.85 7.11
CA CYS A 103 3.55 -6.01 8.30
C CYS A 103 4.25 -6.66 9.50
N GLY A 104 4.21 -7.99 9.62
CA GLY A 104 4.97 -8.71 10.63
C GLY A 104 6.48 -8.51 10.48
N VAL A 105 7.00 -8.59 9.25
CA VAL A 105 8.41 -8.31 8.94
C VAL A 105 8.78 -6.85 9.20
N VAL A 106 7.90 -5.92 8.83
CA VAL A 106 8.14 -4.47 9.00
C VAL A 106 8.20 -4.08 10.48
N LYS A 107 7.26 -4.60 11.28
CA LYS A 107 7.13 -4.28 12.72
C LYS A 107 8.06 -5.10 13.62
N GLN A 108 8.83 -6.04 13.05
CA GLN A 108 9.68 -6.96 13.80
C GLN A 108 10.73 -6.23 14.65
N GLY A 109 10.94 -6.69 15.89
CA GLY A 109 11.99 -6.23 16.79
C GLY A 109 11.58 -5.06 17.68
N GLN A 110 10.37 -4.52 17.51
CA GLN A 110 9.80 -3.48 18.38
C GLN A 110 9.74 -3.94 19.84
N GLU A 111 9.41 -5.20 20.08
CA GLU A 111 9.31 -5.79 21.42
C GLU A 111 10.65 -5.92 22.14
N GLN A 112 11.76 -5.89 21.39
CA GLN A 112 13.14 -5.99 21.90
C GLN A 112 13.88 -4.65 21.86
N GLY A 113 13.24 -3.58 21.35
CA GLY A 113 13.87 -2.27 21.16
C GLY A 113 14.93 -2.23 20.04
N ALA A 114 14.98 -3.25 19.19
CA ALA A 114 15.95 -3.38 18.10
C ALA A 114 15.21 -3.64 16.78
N CYS A 115 14.59 -2.59 16.25
CA CYS A 115 13.65 -2.71 15.14
C CYS A 115 14.34 -3.04 13.82
N GLN A 116 13.71 -3.91 13.05
CA GLN A 116 14.23 -4.38 11.79
C GLN A 116 14.32 -3.25 10.75
N PHE A 117 13.35 -2.35 10.74
CA PHE A 117 13.38 -1.11 9.98
C PHE A 117 13.41 0.05 10.95
N SER A 118 14.39 0.93 10.79
CA SER A 118 14.68 1.95 11.79
C SER A 118 13.57 3.00 11.91
N TRP A 119 12.92 3.33 10.78
CA TRP A 119 11.81 4.28 10.73
C TRP A 119 10.62 3.85 11.61
N TRP A 120 10.37 2.55 11.75
CA TRP A 120 9.26 2.05 12.57
C TRP A 120 9.36 2.42 14.06
N CYS A 121 10.59 2.64 14.55
CA CYS A 121 10.84 2.87 15.97
C CYS A 121 11.54 4.19 16.26
N ASP A 122 11.65 5.08 15.27
CA ASP A 122 12.34 6.36 15.43
C ASP A 122 11.50 7.43 16.15
N GLY A 123 10.22 7.14 16.40
CA GLY A 123 9.28 8.03 17.09
C GLY A 123 8.84 9.23 16.25
N ARG A 124 9.03 9.19 14.94
CA ARG A 124 8.59 10.23 13.99
C ARG A 124 7.24 9.86 13.38
N PRO A 125 6.53 10.83 12.78
CA PRO A 125 5.34 10.52 12.00
C PRO A 125 5.69 9.62 10.81
N ASP A 126 4.91 8.55 10.65
CA ASP A 126 5.07 7.57 9.57
C ASP A 126 4.41 8.01 8.26
N ASP A 127 3.76 9.17 8.25
CA ASP A 127 3.00 9.70 7.12
C ASP A 127 3.94 10.00 5.94
N ALA A 128 3.68 9.33 4.81
CA ALA A 128 4.42 9.53 3.59
C ALA A 128 3.71 10.59 2.73
N LYS A 129 4.28 11.80 2.65
CA LYS A 129 3.72 12.85 1.79
C LYS A 129 3.63 12.36 0.34
N GLU A 130 2.55 12.70 -0.34
CA GLU A 130 2.31 12.31 -1.74
C GLU A 130 3.23 13.07 -2.70
N ASP A 131 4.50 12.66 -2.71
CA ASP A 131 5.56 13.09 -3.61
C ASP A 131 5.88 12.02 -4.66
N GLU A 132 6.79 12.34 -5.59
CA GLU A 132 7.22 11.42 -6.66
C GLU A 132 7.81 10.11 -6.11
N SER A 133 8.52 10.17 -4.98
CA SER A 133 9.13 8.99 -4.36
C SER A 133 8.06 8.08 -3.76
N TYR A 134 7.05 8.63 -3.09
CA TYR A 134 5.97 7.81 -2.55
C TYR A 134 5.13 7.18 -3.66
N THR A 135 4.86 7.92 -4.74
CA THR A 135 4.21 7.36 -5.94
C THR A 135 5.00 6.18 -6.52
N THR A 136 6.32 6.32 -6.62
CA THR A 136 7.22 5.26 -7.08
C THR A 136 7.21 4.04 -6.14
N ALA A 137 7.21 4.26 -4.82
CA ALA A 137 7.10 3.19 -3.83
C ALA A 137 5.79 2.40 -3.97
N LYS A 138 4.67 3.10 -4.19
CA LYS A 138 3.36 2.49 -4.45
C LYS A 138 3.37 1.66 -5.74
N ASP A 139 3.99 2.15 -6.80
CA ASP A 139 4.12 1.42 -8.07
C ASP A 139 4.96 0.14 -7.94
N ILE A 140 6.10 0.22 -7.23
CA ILE A 140 6.95 -0.95 -6.95
C ILE A 140 6.16 -1.97 -6.14
N THR A 141 5.46 -1.53 -5.10
CA THR A 141 4.61 -2.38 -4.26
C THR A 141 3.61 -3.15 -5.11
N ARG A 142 2.83 -2.46 -5.96
CA ARG A 142 1.86 -3.13 -6.85
C ARG A 142 2.51 -4.18 -7.75
N LYS A 143 3.68 -3.88 -8.35
CA LYS A 143 4.41 -4.83 -9.21
C LYS A 143 4.83 -6.08 -8.46
N VAL A 144 5.37 -5.93 -7.25
CA VAL A 144 5.84 -7.03 -6.40
C VAL A 144 4.68 -7.93 -5.98
N VAL A 145 3.57 -7.32 -5.55
CA VAL A 145 2.33 -8.03 -5.20
C VAL A 145 1.78 -8.83 -6.39
N ASP A 146 1.68 -8.20 -7.55
CA ASP A 146 1.18 -8.86 -8.75
C ASP A 146 2.09 -10.00 -9.21
N ALA A 147 3.42 -9.84 -9.06
CA ALA A 147 4.39 -10.89 -9.35
C ALA A 147 4.23 -12.10 -8.41
N GLY A 148 4.12 -11.87 -7.10
CA GLY A 148 3.88 -12.93 -6.10
C GLY A 148 2.60 -13.72 -6.37
N ARG A 149 1.51 -13.04 -6.77
CA ARG A 149 0.26 -13.70 -7.18
C ARG A 149 0.41 -14.55 -8.43
N LYS A 150 1.23 -14.14 -9.39
CA LYS A 150 1.47 -14.92 -10.62
C LYS A 150 2.27 -16.19 -10.34
N LEU A 151 3.19 -16.16 -9.37
CA LEU A 151 3.97 -17.32 -8.97
C LEU A 151 3.11 -18.37 -8.25
N THR A 152 2.22 -17.96 -7.35
CA THR A 152 1.34 -18.86 -6.59
C THR A 152 0.25 -19.54 -7.44
N ARG A 153 -0.21 -18.90 -8.52
CA ARG A 153 -1.21 -19.49 -9.45
C ARG A 153 -0.65 -20.51 -10.44
N LYS A 154 0.68 -20.64 -10.52
CA LYS A 154 1.35 -21.51 -11.49
C LYS A 154 1.87 -22.83 -10.86
N ALA A 155 1.68 -22.99 -9.55
CA ALA A 155 2.08 -24.16 -8.78
C ALA A 155 0.92 -25.16 -8.64
#